data_AF-A0A1G0ZPX7-F1
#
_entry.id   AF-A0A1G0ZPX7-F1
#
_cell.length_a   1.000
_cell.length_b   1.000
_cell.length_c   1.000
_cell.angle_alpha   90.00
_cell.angle_beta   90.00
_cell.angle_gamma   90.00
#
_symmetry.space_group_name_H-M   'P 1'
#
loop_
_entity.id
_entity.type
_entity.pdbx_description
1 polymer ?
#
loop_
_entity_poly.entity_id
_entity_poly.type
_entity_poly.pdbx_seq_one_letter_code
_entity_poly.pdbx_strand_id
1 'polypeptide(L)'
;MKKIFEAHSTAGIHAKITREQQASAELGHTCFSKGVQITLTIVFLAAIAIVPSIQLVMERIPSVKAENAEVGSSSPKWSVFKVFSLLPSWKKICGVRSFSDAANLLPSTTNIKDYDETLERESVVIKTLLPSVQQFFASNFGLGNEKAYIGRDGWLFYRPDVDYVTGRPFLDRRELQLRKLSANSPQPDPRKAILKFAEQLKSRGIKLVLMPIPVKPMLEAEHFAELNERLLKCPIRNPSEESFFNEMRNNGIQVFDCASMLFNRKKSESRPQYLKTDTHWTPEAMDFVARELSSMLVNDNLLVNGPTVYFRKPVQISNLGDIAMMLKLPETQQIFHEETVTIQKVFQPDGIPWISEGGSDILFLGDSFSNIFSLGQMGWGESAGFAEQLSFHLQRPVDTILRNDAGSCATRELLSTELKKGHDRLTGKKVVIWEFANRELACGDWRIVEMDLGKERQADFLSLESGQNLVITATVMEIASVPRPGTVPYKDHVVSMLLDDLSSPAGANRQALVYVVSMKNNCWTDAAKIKTGNRIKVKLYSWRDVENKFSGINRSEIKNEAAALEEPCWGEIIHEK
;
A
#
# COMPACT_ATOMS: atom_id res chain seq x y z
N MET A 1 26.96 71.20 -66.38
CA MET A 1 28.26 70.50 -66.36
C MET A 1 28.02 69.08 -65.88
N LYS A 2 28.35 68.10 -66.72
CA LYS A 2 28.30 66.65 -66.46
C LYS A 2 29.09 66.29 -65.19
N LYS A 3 28.58 65.35 -64.40
CA LYS A 3 29.34 64.16 -63.98
C LYS A 3 28.38 62.98 -63.83
N ILE A 4 28.94 61.82 -64.18
CA ILE A 4 28.35 60.59 -64.71
C ILE A 4 28.83 59.47 -63.78
N PHE A 5 27.92 58.54 -63.43
CA PHE A 5 28.13 57.15 -62.97
C PHE A 5 28.87 56.96 -61.61
N GLU A 6 28.62 55.94 -60.78
CA GLU A 6 28.28 54.53 -61.05
C GLU A 6 27.30 53.94 -60.01
N ALA A 7 26.54 52.95 -60.47
CA ALA A 7 25.82 51.99 -59.66
C ALA A 7 26.77 50.87 -59.20
N HIS A 8 26.69 50.49 -57.92
CA HIS A 8 27.04 49.14 -57.50
C HIS A 8 25.82 48.46 -56.91
N SER A 9 25.34 47.48 -57.68
CA SER A 9 24.43 46.42 -57.28
C SER A 9 25.06 45.57 -56.18
N THR A 10 24.37 45.46 -55.05
CA THR A 10 24.39 44.23 -54.23
C THR A 10 22.95 43.81 -53.98
N ALA A 11 22.43 43.01 -54.91
CA ALA A 11 21.28 42.15 -54.65
C ALA A 11 21.62 41.23 -53.47
N GLY A 12 21.04 41.51 -52.31
CA GLY A 12 20.98 40.63 -51.17
C GLY A 12 19.53 40.53 -50.73
N ILE A 13 18.82 39.54 -51.27
CA ILE A 13 17.47 39.18 -50.81
C ILE A 13 17.61 38.69 -49.37
N HIS A 14 17.35 39.56 -48.39
CA HIS A 14 17.16 39.12 -47.01
C HIS A 14 15.87 38.31 -46.96
N ALA A 15 16.01 36.98 -46.92
CA ALA A 15 14.91 36.08 -46.64
C ALA A 15 14.24 36.49 -45.32
N LYS A 16 12.92 36.74 -45.35
CA LYS A 16 12.12 36.96 -44.15
C LYS A 16 12.19 35.68 -43.31
N ILE A 17 12.88 35.77 -42.18
CA ILE A 17 12.96 34.72 -41.15
C ILE A 17 11.52 34.36 -40.72
N THR A 18 11.22 33.07 -40.66
CA THR A 18 9.91 32.59 -40.21
C THR A 18 9.77 32.73 -38.69
N ARG A 19 8.55 32.92 -38.17
CA ARG A 19 8.30 33.05 -36.71
C ARG A 19 8.87 31.89 -35.89
N GLU A 20 8.91 30.69 -36.46
CA GLU A 20 9.49 29.50 -35.82
C GLU A 20 11.01 29.56 -35.71
N GLN A 21 11.70 30.09 -36.73
CA GLN A 21 13.14 30.32 -36.69
C GLN A 21 13.51 31.44 -35.72
N GLN A 22 12.67 32.47 -35.61
CA GLN A 22 12.83 33.53 -34.60
C GLN A 22 12.63 32.99 -33.18
N ALA A 23 11.58 32.20 -32.95
CA ALA A 23 11.33 31.55 -31.66
C ALA A 23 12.47 30.58 -31.29
N SER A 24 12.99 29.80 -32.26
CA SER A 24 14.11 28.88 -32.03
C SER A 24 15.45 29.59 -31.75
N ALA A 25 15.64 30.81 -32.27
CA ALA A 25 16.80 31.65 -31.95
C ALA A 25 16.68 32.30 -30.55
N GLU A 26 15.46 32.66 -30.14
CA GLU A 26 15.17 33.25 -28.83
C GLU A 26 15.14 32.20 -27.69
N LEU A 27 14.82 30.94 -27.99
CA LEU A 27 14.80 29.82 -27.02
C LEU A 27 16.19 29.39 -26.51
N GLY A 28 17.28 29.79 -27.18
CA GLY A 28 18.65 29.36 -26.85
C GLY A 28 19.47 30.34 -25.99
N HIS A 29 19.05 31.60 -25.87
CA HIS A 29 19.82 32.63 -25.17
C HIS A 29 18.92 33.57 -24.37
N THR A 30 18.66 33.24 -23.10
CA THR A 30 18.11 34.21 -22.15
C THR A 30 19.22 35.15 -21.70
N CYS A 31 19.38 36.28 -22.38
CA CYS A 31 20.32 37.35 -21.99
C CYS A 31 19.75 38.15 -20.81
N PHE A 32 20.00 37.70 -19.60
CA PHE A 32 19.74 38.48 -18.39
C PHE A 32 20.86 39.53 -18.18
N SER A 33 20.50 40.74 -17.73
CA SER A 33 21.51 41.71 -17.29
C SER A 33 22.26 41.16 -16.07
N LYS A 34 23.52 41.57 -15.86
CA LYS A 34 24.32 41.12 -14.70
C LYS A 34 23.59 41.32 -13.36
N GLY A 35 22.83 42.42 -13.24
CA GLY A 35 22.00 42.69 -12.06
C GLY A 35 20.90 41.64 -11.88
N VAL A 36 20.15 41.32 -12.94
CA VAL A 36 19.08 40.31 -12.90
C VAL A 36 19.64 38.92 -12.63
N GLN A 37 20.78 38.56 -13.22
CA GLN A 37 21.46 37.28 -12.94
C GLN A 37 21.84 37.16 -11.47
N ILE A 38 22.46 38.19 -10.90
CA ILE A 38 22.85 38.21 -9.49
C ILE A 38 21.61 38.14 -8.60
N THR A 39 20.58 38.92 -8.89
CA THR A 39 19.32 38.91 -8.11
C THR A 39 18.63 37.55 -8.18
N LEU A 40 18.46 36.96 -9.37
CA LEU A 40 17.86 35.63 -9.52
C LEU A 40 18.69 34.55 -8.82
N THR A 41 20.01 34.64 -8.91
CA THR A 41 20.92 33.72 -8.21
C THR A 41 20.78 33.86 -6.70
N ILE A 42 20.75 35.08 -6.17
CA ILE A 42 20.56 35.32 -4.73
C ILE A 42 19.19 34.84 -4.27
N VAL A 43 18.12 35.13 -5.02
CA VAL A 43 16.76 34.68 -4.69
C VAL A 43 16.67 33.16 -4.74
N PHE A 44 17.28 32.51 -5.73
CA PHE A 44 17.33 31.06 -5.84
C PHE A 44 18.13 30.43 -4.69
N LEU A 45 19.31 30.96 -4.38
CA LEU A 45 20.13 30.50 -3.25
C LEU A 45 19.42 30.73 -1.91
N ALA A 46 18.73 31.86 -1.75
CA ALA A 46 17.92 32.14 -0.58
C ALA A 46 16.75 31.14 -0.48
N ALA A 47 16.05 30.85 -1.58
CA ALA A 47 14.97 29.86 -1.60
C ALA A 47 15.47 28.46 -1.19
N ILE A 48 16.64 28.04 -1.67
CA ILE A 48 17.28 26.78 -1.25
C ILE A 48 17.67 26.82 0.23
N ALA A 49 18.21 27.94 0.72
CA ALA A 49 18.73 28.07 2.09
C ALA A 49 17.66 28.31 3.16
N ILE A 50 16.46 28.81 2.79
CA ILE A 50 15.38 29.14 3.72
C ILE A 50 14.91 27.90 4.48
N VAL A 51 14.61 26.80 3.79
CA VAL A 51 14.09 25.59 4.44
C VAL A 51 15.10 24.99 5.43
N PRO A 52 16.39 24.80 5.07
CA PRO A 52 17.42 24.39 6.02
C PRO A 52 17.63 25.37 7.18
N SER A 53 17.57 26.68 6.93
CA SER A 53 17.75 27.70 7.98
C SER A 53 16.62 27.68 8.99
N ILE A 54 15.36 27.53 8.54
CA ILE A 54 14.21 27.41 9.44
C ILE A 54 14.31 26.10 10.24
N GLN A 55 14.67 24.99 9.60
CA GLN A 55 14.88 23.71 10.30
C GLN A 55 15.96 23.82 11.39
N LEU A 56 17.09 24.49 11.10
CA LEU A 56 18.17 24.75 12.06
C LEU A 56 17.72 25.59 13.26
N VAL A 57 16.82 26.55 13.03
CA VAL A 57 16.26 27.38 14.10
C VAL A 57 15.25 26.59 14.93
N MET A 58 14.38 25.81 14.30
CA MET A 58 13.36 25.02 15.00
C MET A 58 13.96 23.87 15.81
N GLU A 59 15.02 23.22 15.34
CA GLU A 59 15.74 22.17 16.08
C GLU A 59 16.48 22.68 17.33
N ARG A 60 16.62 24.02 17.50
CA ARG A 60 17.11 24.62 18.75
C ARG A 60 16.04 24.67 19.84
N ILE A 61 14.76 24.50 19.50
CA ILE A 61 13.66 24.50 20.46
C ILE A 61 13.62 23.13 21.17
N PRO A 62 13.68 23.07 22.51
CA PRO A 62 13.76 21.80 23.26
C PRO A 62 12.62 20.81 22.99
N SER A 63 11.39 21.30 22.76
CA SER A 63 10.22 20.47 22.45
C SER A 63 10.36 19.75 21.10
N VAL A 64 10.80 20.48 20.07
CA VAL A 64 11.05 19.95 18.72
C VAL A 64 12.25 19.00 18.72
N LYS A 65 13.29 19.29 19.52
CA LYS A 65 14.47 18.43 19.68
C LYS A 65 14.14 17.10 20.38
N ALA A 66 13.21 17.10 21.32
CA ALA A 66 12.72 15.89 21.98
C ALA A 66 11.87 15.02 21.04
N GLU A 67 11.10 15.66 20.14
CA GLU A 67 10.27 14.98 19.14
C GLU A 67 11.08 14.40 17.95
N ASN A 68 12.18 15.05 17.58
CA ASN A 68 13.10 14.62 16.51
C ASN A 68 14.29 13.77 16.97
N ALA A 69 14.43 13.51 18.28
CA ALA A 69 15.50 12.67 18.80
C ALA A 69 15.26 11.20 18.40
N GLU A 70 16.06 10.70 17.45
CA GLU A 70 16.14 9.26 17.18
C GLU A 70 16.53 8.51 18.45
N VAL A 71 15.69 7.56 18.83
CA VAL A 71 16.01 6.56 19.84
C VAL A 71 17.09 5.63 19.24
N GLY A 72 18.38 5.99 19.38
CA GLY A 72 19.48 5.11 19.00
C GLY A 72 20.76 5.75 18.45
N SER A 73 20.84 7.07 18.22
CA SER A 73 22.10 7.68 17.73
C SER A 73 22.90 8.32 18.87
N SER A 74 24.18 7.94 19.00
CA SER A 74 25.11 8.43 20.03
C SER A 74 25.66 9.84 19.75
N SER A 75 25.03 10.61 18.86
CA SER A 75 25.30 12.04 18.69
C SER A 75 24.12 12.72 17.97
N PRO A 76 23.56 13.82 18.51
CA PRO A 76 22.49 14.56 17.85
C PRO A 76 23.09 15.35 16.68
N LYS A 77 23.35 14.70 15.54
CA LYS A 77 23.69 15.39 14.31
C LYS A 77 22.42 16.02 13.76
N TRP A 78 22.44 17.34 13.56
CA TRP A 78 21.30 18.10 13.04
C TRP A 78 20.85 17.51 11.70
N SER A 79 19.54 17.37 11.48
CA SER A 79 18.97 16.63 10.33
C SER A 79 19.50 17.15 8.99
N VAL A 80 19.75 18.46 8.91
CA VAL A 80 20.31 19.16 7.74
C VAL A 80 21.69 18.63 7.33
N PHE A 81 22.49 18.12 8.27
CA PHE A 81 23.81 17.55 7.99
C PHE A 81 23.77 16.04 7.66
N LYS A 82 22.60 15.39 7.71
CA LYS A 82 22.46 13.98 7.26
C LYS A 82 22.72 13.81 5.76
N VAL A 83 22.60 14.86 4.93
CA VAL A 83 22.95 14.78 3.48
C VAL A 83 24.42 14.37 3.27
N PHE A 84 25.31 14.75 4.18
CA PHE A 84 26.73 14.39 4.11
C PHE A 84 26.98 12.89 4.41
N SER A 85 25.98 12.15 4.91
CA SER A 85 26.05 10.69 5.05
C SER A 85 25.78 9.94 3.74
N LEU A 86 25.18 10.61 2.74
CA LEU A 86 25.06 10.11 1.37
C LEU A 86 26.35 10.25 0.57
N LEU A 87 27.29 11.09 1.04
CA LEU A 87 28.58 11.28 0.38
C LEU A 87 29.55 10.16 0.76
N PRO A 88 30.27 9.58 -0.20
CA PRO A 88 31.26 8.55 0.09
C PRO A 88 32.36 9.10 1.00
N SER A 89 32.83 8.28 1.94
CA SER A 89 33.93 8.66 2.82
C SER A 89 35.21 8.93 2.01
N TRP A 90 36.06 9.84 2.50
CA TRP A 90 37.32 10.21 1.84
C TRP A 90 38.19 9.00 1.47
N LYS A 91 38.13 7.94 2.30
CA LYS A 91 38.82 6.67 2.09
C LYS A 91 38.30 5.88 0.88
N LYS A 92 36.99 5.97 0.57
CA LYS A 92 36.36 5.35 -0.61
C LYS A 92 36.65 6.15 -1.89
N ILE A 93 36.69 7.48 -1.80
CA ILE A 93 37.05 8.37 -2.91
C ILE A 93 38.50 8.14 -3.34
N CYS A 94 39.43 8.02 -2.39
CA CYS A 94 40.85 7.73 -2.69
C CYS A 94 41.11 6.30 -3.22
N GLY A 95 40.09 5.42 -3.21
CA GLY A 95 40.19 4.04 -3.69
C GLY A 95 39.71 3.82 -5.13
N VAL A 96 39.18 4.85 -5.80
CA VAL A 96 38.65 4.78 -7.16
C VAL A 96 39.79 4.53 -8.15
N ARG A 97 39.74 3.40 -8.86
CA ARG A 97 40.72 3.05 -9.91
C ARG A 97 40.10 2.85 -11.28
N SER A 98 38.77 2.85 -11.39
CA SER A 98 38.03 2.69 -12.65
C SER A 98 36.73 3.49 -12.69
N PHE A 99 36.18 3.68 -13.89
CA PHE A 99 34.88 4.35 -14.11
C PHE A 99 33.71 3.58 -13.48
N SER A 100 33.77 2.24 -13.44
CA SER A 100 32.79 1.41 -12.73
C SER A 100 32.84 1.62 -11.22
N ASP A 101 34.03 1.85 -10.64
CA ASP A 101 34.14 2.15 -9.21
C ASP A 101 33.54 3.52 -8.88
N ALA A 102 33.70 4.49 -9.78
CA ALA A 102 33.08 5.81 -9.65
C ALA A 102 31.55 5.76 -9.79
N ALA A 103 31.01 4.93 -10.69
CA ALA A 103 29.57 4.72 -10.83
C ALA A 103 28.96 4.05 -9.59
N ASN A 104 29.69 3.13 -8.94
CA ASN A 104 29.29 2.50 -7.69
C ASN A 104 29.39 3.41 -6.45
N LEU A 105 30.00 4.61 -6.58
CA LEU A 105 30.04 5.63 -5.53
C LEU A 105 28.86 6.59 -5.57
N LEU A 106 28.12 6.64 -6.68
CA LEU A 106 26.89 7.41 -6.76
C LEU A 106 25.84 6.76 -5.85
N PRO A 107 25.13 7.54 -5.01
CA PRO A 107 24.08 6.98 -4.18
C PRO A 107 23.04 6.30 -5.07
N SER A 108 22.65 5.08 -4.71
CA SER A 108 21.59 4.37 -5.44
C SER A 108 20.30 5.18 -5.39
N THR A 109 19.45 5.03 -6.40
CA THR A 109 18.12 5.66 -6.43
C THR A 109 17.30 5.31 -5.19
N THR A 110 17.49 4.11 -4.63
CA THR A 110 16.92 3.68 -3.35
C THR A 110 17.44 4.51 -2.18
N ASN A 111 18.75 4.74 -2.07
CA ASN A 111 19.33 5.55 -0.99
C ASN A 111 18.91 7.03 -1.07
N ILE A 112 18.75 7.55 -2.29
CA ILE A 112 18.22 8.91 -2.53
C ILE A 112 16.76 8.98 -2.10
N LYS A 113 15.95 8.00 -2.51
CA LYS A 113 14.53 7.94 -2.13
C LYS A 113 14.34 7.78 -0.62
N ASP A 114 15.11 6.90 0.03
CA ASP A 114 15.07 6.71 1.48
C ASP A 114 15.48 7.98 2.23
N TYR A 115 16.44 8.74 1.68
CA TYR A 115 16.85 10.03 2.23
C TYR A 115 15.77 11.09 2.07
N ASP A 116 15.17 11.22 0.88
CA ASP A 116 14.08 12.15 0.62
C ASP A 116 12.87 11.86 1.52
N GLU A 117 12.48 10.58 1.64
CA GLU A 117 11.43 10.14 2.55
C GLU A 117 11.79 10.43 4.02
N THR A 118 13.06 10.35 4.40
CA THR A 118 13.52 10.67 5.76
C THR A 118 13.49 12.18 6.01
N LEU A 119 13.90 13.00 5.04
CA LEU A 119 13.81 14.46 5.11
C LEU A 119 12.37 14.93 5.21
N GLU A 120 11.45 14.39 4.39
CA GLU A 120 10.03 14.69 4.50
C GLU A 120 9.46 14.32 5.88
N ARG A 121 9.89 13.19 6.45
CA ARG A 121 9.46 12.72 7.78
C ARG A 121 10.03 13.54 8.94
N GLU A 122 11.22 14.13 8.79
CA GLU A 122 11.94 14.86 9.86
C GLU A 122 11.82 16.38 9.74
N SER A 123 11.40 16.90 8.59
CA SER A 123 11.29 18.34 8.38
C SER A 123 10.04 18.91 9.08
N VAL A 124 10.29 19.75 10.09
CA VAL A 124 9.26 20.50 10.80
C VAL A 124 8.61 21.53 9.89
N VAL A 125 9.41 22.09 8.96
CA VAL A 125 8.94 23.02 7.94
C VAL A 125 7.96 22.35 7.00
N ILE A 126 8.28 21.15 6.51
CA ILE A 126 7.35 20.37 5.68
C ILE A 126 6.10 20.04 6.50
N LYS A 127 6.21 19.51 7.72
CA LYS A 127 5.03 19.18 8.55
C LYS A 127 4.11 20.37 8.84
N THR A 128 4.67 21.57 9.04
CA THR A 128 3.90 22.75 9.42
C THR A 128 3.37 23.52 8.21
N LEU A 129 4.17 23.62 7.14
CA LEU A 129 3.83 24.42 5.97
C LEU A 129 3.09 23.61 4.89
N LEU A 130 3.44 22.33 4.71
CA LEU A 130 2.88 21.49 3.65
C LEU A 130 1.36 21.42 3.72
N PRO A 131 0.71 21.20 4.89
CA PRO A 131 -0.76 21.14 4.93
C PRO A 131 -1.41 22.44 4.46
N SER A 132 -0.92 23.60 4.89
CA SER A 132 -1.47 24.91 4.49
C SER A 132 -1.23 25.22 3.01
N VAL A 133 -0.04 24.91 2.50
CA VAL A 133 0.28 25.07 1.07
C VAL A 133 -0.56 24.13 0.21
N GLN A 134 -0.69 22.88 0.64
CA GLN A 134 -1.52 21.89 -0.04
C GLN A 134 -3.00 22.29 -0.03
N GLN A 135 -3.50 22.84 1.08
CA GLN A 135 -4.86 23.39 1.16
C GLN A 135 -5.03 24.57 0.21
N PHE A 136 -4.06 25.49 0.13
CA PHE A 136 -4.11 26.60 -0.81
C PHE A 136 -4.21 26.11 -2.26
N PHE A 137 -3.39 25.13 -2.65
CA PHE A 137 -3.44 24.55 -3.99
C PHE A 137 -4.72 23.76 -4.26
N ALA A 138 -5.20 22.98 -3.30
CA ALA A 138 -6.44 22.23 -3.39
C ALA A 138 -7.65 23.17 -3.56
N SER A 139 -7.78 24.20 -2.72
CA SER A 139 -8.92 25.12 -2.75
C SER A 139 -8.92 26.05 -3.97
N ASN A 140 -7.76 26.59 -4.36
CA ASN A 140 -7.70 27.65 -5.38
C ASN A 140 -7.44 27.13 -6.79
N PHE A 141 -6.82 25.94 -6.93
CA PHE A 141 -6.41 25.40 -8.22
C PHE A 141 -6.92 23.97 -8.48
N GLY A 142 -7.58 23.33 -7.51
CA GLY A 142 -8.01 21.93 -7.65
C GLY A 142 -6.84 20.97 -7.80
N LEU A 143 -5.66 21.32 -7.28
CA LEU A 143 -4.46 20.49 -7.39
C LEU A 143 -4.33 19.59 -6.17
N GLY A 144 -4.25 18.28 -6.44
CA GLY A 144 -3.92 17.27 -5.44
C GLY A 144 -2.42 17.20 -5.15
N ASN A 145 -1.92 16.02 -4.85
CA ASN A 145 -0.50 15.79 -4.53
C ASN A 145 0.05 14.57 -5.28
N GLU A 146 1.21 14.07 -4.87
CA GLU A 146 1.88 12.95 -5.50
C GLU A 146 1.09 11.62 -5.44
N LYS A 147 0.08 11.52 -4.56
CA LYS A 147 -0.72 10.30 -4.33
C LYS A 147 -2.19 10.42 -4.75
N ALA A 148 -2.73 11.63 -4.80
CA ALA A 148 -4.16 11.87 -4.99
C ALA A 148 -4.42 12.98 -6.00
N TYR A 149 -5.39 12.76 -6.88
CA TYR A 149 -5.95 13.78 -7.76
C TYR A 149 -7.31 14.26 -7.25
N ILE A 150 -7.56 15.56 -7.37
CA ILE A 150 -8.85 16.17 -7.07
C ILE A 150 -9.68 16.16 -8.35
N GLY A 151 -10.84 15.50 -8.28
CA GLY A 151 -11.86 15.50 -9.31
C GLY A 151 -12.92 16.57 -9.09
N ARG A 152 -14.06 16.38 -9.74
CA ARG A 152 -15.22 17.27 -9.73
C ARG A 152 -16.11 17.00 -8.54
N ASP A 153 -16.88 18.00 -8.15
CA ASP A 153 -17.89 17.90 -7.09
C ASP A 153 -17.38 17.32 -5.77
N GLY A 154 -16.08 17.44 -5.46
CA GLY A 154 -15.46 16.90 -4.25
C GLY A 154 -15.04 15.42 -4.35
N TRP A 155 -15.03 14.83 -5.54
CA TRP A 155 -14.49 13.49 -5.77
C TRP A 155 -12.97 13.48 -5.74
N LEU A 156 -12.39 12.40 -5.20
CA LEU A 156 -10.95 12.20 -5.17
C LEU A 156 -10.56 10.89 -5.86
N PHE A 157 -9.40 10.88 -6.50
CA PHE A 157 -8.89 9.73 -7.24
C PHE A 157 -7.49 9.36 -6.79
N TYR A 158 -7.28 8.09 -6.49
CA TYR A 158 -5.98 7.56 -6.16
C TYR A 158 -5.10 7.54 -7.42
N ARG A 159 -3.91 8.12 -7.35
CA ARG A 159 -3.07 8.29 -8.55
C ARG A 159 -2.73 6.97 -9.23
N PRO A 160 -2.27 5.90 -8.54
CA PRO A 160 -2.01 4.61 -9.19
C PRO A 160 -3.22 4.02 -9.93
N ASP A 161 -4.44 4.28 -9.46
CA ASP A 161 -5.65 3.85 -10.18
C ASP A 161 -5.85 4.62 -11.48
N VAL A 162 -5.58 5.93 -11.49
CA VAL A 162 -5.64 6.75 -12.70
C VAL A 162 -4.51 6.37 -13.67
N ASP A 163 -3.30 6.14 -13.15
CA ASP A 163 -2.14 5.69 -13.93
C ASP A 163 -2.41 4.31 -14.56
N TYR A 164 -3.15 3.42 -13.90
CA TYR A 164 -3.57 2.13 -14.48
C TYR A 164 -4.46 2.30 -15.72
N VAL A 165 -5.46 3.18 -15.62
CA VAL A 165 -6.46 3.37 -16.69
C VAL A 165 -5.90 4.18 -17.85
N THR A 166 -5.10 5.20 -17.56
CA THR A 166 -4.52 6.12 -18.56
C THR A 166 -3.15 5.66 -19.07
N GLY A 167 -2.54 4.70 -18.39
CA GLY A 167 -1.21 4.18 -18.68
C GLY A 167 -1.15 3.27 -19.90
N ARG A 168 0.06 2.77 -20.15
CA ARG A 168 0.32 1.84 -21.25
C ARG A 168 -0.33 0.48 -21.00
N PRO A 169 -0.53 -0.33 -22.06
CA PRO A 169 -0.95 -1.71 -21.89
C PRO A 169 0.07 -2.46 -21.03
N PHE A 170 -0.33 -3.01 -19.88
CA PHE A 170 0.62 -3.61 -18.93
C PHE A 170 1.30 -4.89 -19.44
N LEU A 171 0.75 -5.53 -20.49
CA LEU A 171 1.37 -6.66 -21.18
C LEU A 171 2.29 -6.24 -22.34
N ASP A 172 2.40 -4.94 -22.63
CA ASP A 172 3.31 -4.46 -23.67
C ASP A 172 4.77 -4.82 -23.32
N ARG A 173 5.51 -5.30 -24.33
CA ARG A 173 6.87 -5.80 -24.14
C ARG A 173 7.82 -4.71 -23.63
N ARG A 174 7.66 -3.47 -24.10
CA ARG A 174 8.49 -2.34 -23.67
C ARG A 174 8.14 -1.95 -22.24
N GLU A 175 6.86 -1.97 -21.89
CA GLU A 175 6.41 -1.70 -20.52
C GLU A 175 6.98 -2.72 -19.51
N LEU A 176 6.86 -4.02 -19.81
CA LEU A 176 7.44 -5.08 -19.00
C LEU A 176 8.96 -4.95 -18.85
N GLN A 177 9.68 -4.51 -19.90
CA GLN A 177 11.13 -4.28 -19.84
C GLN A 177 11.48 -3.06 -18.97
N LEU A 178 10.76 -1.96 -19.11
CA LEU A 178 10.97 -0.75 -18.31
C LEU A 178 10.75 -1.04 -16.82
N ARG A 179 9.68 -1.77 -16.49
CA ARG A 179 9.38 -2.14 -15.10
C ARG A 179 10.46 -3.03 -14.48
N LYS A 180 11.02 -3.99 -15.23
CA LYS A 180 12.15 -4.82 -14.76
C LYS A 180 13.40 -4.01 -14.42
N LEU A 181 13.61 -2.87 -15.09
CA LEU A 181 14.77 -1.99 -14.87
C LEU A 181 14.54 -0.94 -13.78
N SER A 182 13.34 -0.88 -13.20
CA SER A 182 13.02 0.07 -12.11
C SER A 182 13.77 -0.28 -10.82
N ALA A 183 13.84 0.69 -9.88
CA ALA A 183 14.67 0.61 -8.67
C ALA A 183 14.43 -0.65 -7.81
N ASN A 184 13.22 -1.22 -7.83
CA ASN A 184 12.88 -2.43 -7.09
C ASN A 184 12.85 -3.70 -7.95
N SER A 185 13.10 -3.58 -9.26
CA SER A 185 13.14 -4.67 -10.25
C SER A 185 12.04 -5.73 -10.04
N PRO A 186 10.75 -5.33 -9.93
CA PRO A 186 9.67 -6.26 -9.69
C PRO A 186 9.57 -7.28 -10.82
N GLN A 187 8.98 -8.45 -10.56
CA GLN A 187 8.47 -9.29 -11.65
C GLN A 187 7.19 -8.63 -12.19
N PRO A 188 7.20 -8.02 -13.38
CA PRO A 188 6.06 -7.19 -13.80
C PRO A 188 5.02 -7.97 -14.60
N ASP A 189 5.31 -9.22 -14.99
CA ASP A 189 4.41 -10.05 -15.79
C ASP A 189 3.50 -10.90 -14.87
N PRO A 190 2.19 -10.59 -14.76
CA PRO A 190 1.28 -11.29 -13.85
C PRO A 190 1.05 -12.75 -14.24
N ARG A 191 1.15 -13.06 -15.53
CA ARG A 191 0.72 -14.36 -16.08
C ARG A 191 1.51 -15.50 -15.47
N LYS A 192 2.82 -15.34 -15.30
CA LYS A 192 3.70 -16.39 -14.79
C LYS A 192 3.34 -16.80 -13.36
N ALA A 193 3.13 -15.82 -12.49
CA ALA A 193 2.80 -16.09 -11.09
C ALA A 193 1.40 -16.71 -10.97
N ILE A 194 0.42 -16.21 -11.72
CA ILE A 194 -0.95 -16.72 -11.68
C ILE A 194 -1.02 -18.15 -12.22
N LEU A 195 -0.42 -18.43 -13.37
CA LEU A 195 -0.42 -19.77 -13.97
C LEU A 195 0.26 -20.79 -13.06
N LYS A 196 1.42 -20.43 -12.49
CA LYS A 196 2.14 -21.29 -11.54
C LYS A 196 1.36 -21.50 -10.25
N PHE A 197 0.65 -20.50 -9.75
CA PHE A 197 -0.21 -20.68 -8.57
C PHE A 197 -1.41 -21.58 -8.88
N ALA A 198 -2.08 -21.37 -10.03
CA ALA A 198 -3.18 -22.21 -10.49
C ALA A 198 -2.76 -23.68 -10.66
N GLU A 199 -1.56 -23.93 -11.21
CA GLU A 199 -1.00 -25.28 -11.34
C GLU A 199 -0.80 -25.96 -9.97
N GLN A 200 -0.22 -25.24 -9.00
CA GLN A 200 0.03 -25.76 -7.66
C GLN A 200 -1.26 -26.03 -6.87
N LEU A 201 -2.32 -25.25 -7.11
CA LEU A 201 -3.64 -25.53 -6.55
C LEU A 201 -4.31 -26.72 -7.24
N LYS A 202 -4.22 -26.78 -8.57
CA LYS A 202 -4.79 -27.86 -9.37
C LYS A 202 -4.18 -29.23 -9.04
N SER A 203 -2.89 -29.30 -8.72
CA SER A 203 -2.24 -30.55 -8.29
C SER A 203 -2.82 -31.11 -6.98
N ARG A 204 -3.45 -30.26 -6.17
CA ARG A 204 -4.18 -30.61 -4.95
C ARG A 204 -5.69 -30.74 -5.16
N GLY A 205 -6.18 -30.66 -6.40
CA GLY A 205 -7.61 -30.72 -6.72
C GLY A 205 -8.38 -29.43 -6.41
N ILE A 206 -7.68 -28.32 -6.14
CA ILE A 206 -8.26 -27.04 -5.77
C ILE A 206 -8.46 -26.17 -7.01
N LYS A 207 -9.62 -25.52 -7.12
CA LYS A 207 -9.94 -24.57 -8.20
C LYS A 207 -9.52 -23.16 -7.81
N LEU A 208 -8.88 -22.44 -8.72
CA LEU A 208 -8.57 -21.02 -8.57
C LEU A 208 -9.64 -20.17 -9.25
N VAL A 209 -10.22 -19.25 -8.49
CA VAL A 209 -11.04 -18.14 -9.01
C VAL A 209 -10.23 -16.86 -8.86
N LEU A 210 -9.84 -16.27 -9.99
CA LEU A 210 -9.18 -14.98 -10.05
C LEU A 210 -10.23 -13.87 -9.99
N MET A 211 -10.08 -12.94 -9.06
CA MET A 211 -11.05 -11.87 -8.81
C MET A 211 -10.38 -10.48 -8.86
N PRO A 212 -10.08 -9.98 -10.07
CA PRO A 212 -9.65 -8.61 -10.25
C PRO A 212 -10.78 -7.62 -9.92
N ILE A 213 -10.55 -6.68 -9.01
CA ILE A 213 -11.51 -5.62 -8.68
C ILE A 213 -11.23 -4.39 -9.56
N PRO A 214 -12.22 -3.84 -10.29
CA PRO A 214 -12.02 -2.61 -11.04
C PRO A 214 -11.52 -1.50 -10.12
N VAL A 215 -10.81 -0.54 -10.68
CA VAL A 215 -10.42 0.66 -9.94
C VAL A 215 -11.45 1.77 -10.18
N LYS A 216 -11.58 2.67 -9.21
CA LYS A 216 -12.54 3.79 -9.24
C LYS A 216 -12.62 4.55 -10.58
N PRO A 217 -11.51 4.99 -11.23
CA PRO A 217 -11.58 5.70 -12.50
C PRO A 217 -12.08 4.87 -13.69
N MET A 218 -12.19 3.54 -13.56
CA MET A 218 -12.83 2.71 -14.60
C MET A 218 -14.34 2.93 -14.65
N LEU A 219 -14.95 3.21 -13.49
CA LEU A 219 -16.40 3.32 -13.33
C LEU A 219 -16.89 4.75 -13.10
N GLU A 220 -16.08 5.60 -12.45
CA GLU A 220 -16.43 6.96 -11.98
C GLU A 220 -15.68 8.06 -12.77
N ALA A 221 -15.34 7.80 -14.03
CA ALA A 221 -14.49 8.69 -14.84
C ALA A 221 -15.08 10.08 -15.08
N GLU A 222 -16.41 10.21 -15.10
CA GLU A 222 -17.12 11.49 -15.23
C GLU A 222 -16.84 12.47 -14.09
N HIS A 223 -16.45 11.94 -12.92
CA HIS A 223 -16.08 12.74 -11.78
C HIS A 223 -14.60 13.15 -11.85
N PHE A 224 -13.83 12.64 -12.81
CA PHE A 224 -12.44 13.03 -13.04
C PHE A 224 -12.29 14.07 -14.16
N ALA A 225 -12.95 13.84 -15.31
CA ALA A 225 -12.84 14.69 -16.50
C ALA A 225 -14.22 15.05 -17.07
N GLU A 226 -14.29 16.08 -17.93
CA GLU A 226 -15.48 16.38 -18.75
C GLU A 226 -15.75 15.27 -19.76
N LEU A 227 -16.29 14.17 -19.27
CA LEU A 227 -16.75 13.05 -20.06
C LEU A 227 -18.26 13.10 -20.09
N ASN A 228 -18.82 13.06 -21.29
CA ASN A 228 -20.26 12.90 -21.44
C ASN A 228 -20.61 11.45 -21.03
N GLU A 229 -21.16 11.28 -19.83
CA GLU A 229 -21.59 9.99 -19.28
C GLU A 229 -22.44 9.17 -20.25
N ARG A 230 -23.26 9.85 -21.07
CA ARG A 230 -24.12 9.20 -22.08
C ARG A 230 -23.33 8.52 -23.20
N LEU A 231 -22.08 8.93 -23.41
CA LEU A 231 -21.19 8.34 -24.42
C LEU A 231 -20.42 7.12 -23.89
N LEU A 232 -20.26 6.98 -22.57
CA LEU A 232 -19.64 5.79 -21.98
C LEU A 232 -20.59 4.61 -22.11
N LYS A 233 -20.27 3.64 -22.98
CA LYS A 233 -21.08 2.43 -23.17
C LYS A 233 -20.62 1.24 -22.33
N CYS A 234 -19.37 1.27 -21.88
CA CYS A 234 -18.71 0.24 -21.11
C CYS A 234 -17.76 0.89 -20.09
N PRO A 235 -17.31 0.16 -19.05
CA PRO A 235 -16.26 0.66 -18.17
C PRO A 235 -14.99 0.97 -18.97
N ILE A 236 -14.23 1.97 -18.52
CA ILE A 236 -12.91 2.25 -19.08
C ILE A 236 -11.97 1.14 -18.61
N ARG A 237 -11.21 0.53 -19.52
CA ARG A 237 -10.31 -0.59 -19.22
C ARG A 237 -8.91 -0.31 -19.73
N ASN A 238 -7.92 -0.88 -19.05
CA ASN A 238 -6.56 -0.88 -19.60
C ASN A 238 -6.54 -1.74 -20.88
N PRO A 239 -5.83 -1.34 -21.96
CA PRO A 239 -5.87 -2.09 -23.22
C PRO A 239 -5.40 -3.54 -23.14
N SER A 240 -4.62 -3.92 -22.12
CA SER A 240 -4.19 -5.30 -21.90
C SER A 240 -5.22 -6.17 -21.17
N GLU A 241 -6.21 -5.58 -20.51
CA GLU A 241 -7.08 -6.25 -19.54
C GLU A 241 -7.92 -7.38 -20.15
N GLU A 242 -8.61 -7.13 -21.26
CA GLU A 242 -9.45 -8.13 -21.92
C GLU A 242 -8.63 -9.31 -22.45
N SER A 243 -7.49 -9.03 -23.09
CA SER A 243 -6.58 -10.05 -23.59
C SER A 243 -6.03 -10.93 -22.46
N PHE A 244 -5.71 -10.31 -21.33
CA PHE A 244 -5.24 -10.99 -20.13
C PHE A 244 -6.31 -11.91 -19.54
N PHE A 245 -7.55 -11.44 -19.37
CA PHE A 245 -8.64 -12.27 -18.84
C PHE A 245 -8.94 -13.46 -19.76
N ASN A 246 -8.95 -13.25 -21.07
CA ASN A 246 -9.13 -14.32 -22.04
C ASN A 246 -8.00 -15.35 -21.98
N GLU A 247 -6.74 -14.90 -21.81
CA GLU A 247 -5.60 -15.79 -21.61
C GLU A 247 -5.76 -16.66 -20.34
N MET A 248 -6.17 -16.07 -19.21
CA MET A 248 -6.39 -16.82 -17.97
C MET A 248 -7.52 -17.85 -18.12
N ARG A 249 -8.65 -17.47 -18.75
CA ARG A 249 -9.77 -18.39 -19.03
C ARG A 249 -9.35 -19.54 -19.95
N ASN A 250 -8.57 -19.26 -20.99
CA ASN A 250 -8.05 -20.29 -21.90
C ASN A 250 -7.11 -21.28 -21.21
N ASN A 251 -6.46 -20.87 -20.11
CA ASN A 251 -5.66 -21.76 -19.26
C ASN A 251 -6.49 -22.47 -18.17
N GLY A 252 -7.83 -22.39 -18.23
CA GLY A 252 -8.73 -23.07 -17.30
C GLY A 252 -8.86 -22.42 -15.93
N ILE A 253 -8.49 -21.14 -15.81
CA ILE A 253 -8.67 -20.34 -14.60
C ILE A 253 -10.02 -19.62 -14.68
N GLN A 254 -10.85 -19.73 -13.65
CA GLN A 254 -12.08 -18.95 -13.56
C GLN A 254 -11.69 -17.48 -13.33
N VAL A 255 -12.18 -16.56 -14.16
CA VAL A 255 -11.97 -15.11 -13.96
C VAL A 255 -13.30 -14.45 -13.71
N PHE A 256 -13.49 -13.97 -12.49
CA PHE A 256 -14.66 -13.21 -12.08
C PHE A 256 -14.40 -11.70 -12.30
N ASP A 257 -14.83 -11.20 -13.46
CA ASP A 257 -14.71 -9.80 -13.85
C ASP A 257 -16.00 -9.04 -13.50
N CYS A 258 -15.96 -8.26 -12.41
CA CYS A 258 -17.12 -7.53 -11.92
C CYS A 258 -17.26 -6.11 -12.51
N ALA A 259 -16.35 -5.64 -13.37
CA ALA A 259 -16.36 -4.26 -13.88
C ALA A 259 -17.60 -3.94 -14.71
N SER A 260 -17.97 -4.82 -15.65
CA SER A 260 -19.18 -4.63 -16.46
C SER A 260 -20.45 -4.71 -15.61
N MET A 261 -20.48 -5.54 -14.56
CA MET A 261 -21.63 -5.71 -13.69
C MET A 261 -21.88 -4.44 -12.86
N LEU A 262 -20.82 -3.91 -12.25
CA LEU A 262 -20.87 -2.67 -11.50
C LEU A 262 -21.21 -1.47 -12.39
N PHE A 263 -20.67 -1.42 -13.62
CA PHE A 263 -21.00 -0.37 -14.58
C PHE A 263 -22.48 -0.38 -14.97
N ASN A 264 -23.05 -1.56 -15.23
CA ASN A 264 -24.47 -1.70 -15.54
C ASN A 264 -25.34 -1.33 -14.33
N ARG A 265 -24.93 -1.76 -13.13
CA ARG A 265 -25.61 -1.40 -11.88
C ARG A 265 -25.63 0.11 -11.66
N LYS A 266 -24.50 0.77 -11.85
CA LYS A 266 -24.38 2.24 -11.78
C LYS A 266 -25.41 2.91 -12.68
N LYS A 267 -25.51 2.47 -13.94
CA LYS A 267 -26.46 3.02 -14.90
C LYS A 267 -27.92 2.76 -14.53
N SER A 268 -28.24 1.57 -14.01
CA SER A 268 -29.62 1.23 -13.67
C SER A 268 -30.10 1.89 -12.39
N GLU A 269 -29.23 2.05 -11.40
CA GLU A 269 -29.59 2.58 -10.08
C GLU A 269 -29.29 4.07 -9.93
N SER A 270 -28.54 4.67 -10.85
CA SER A 270 -28.03 6.05 -10.75
C SER A 270 -27.33 6.31 -9.41
N ARG A 271 -26.56 5.31 -8.94
CA ARG A 271 -25.81 5.35 -7.69
C ARG A 271 -24.32 5.12 -7.94
N PRO A 272 -23.44 5.86 -7.26
CA PRO A 272 -22.01 5.60 -7.35
C PRO A 272 -21.66 4.20 -6.84
N GLN A 273 -20.64 3.60 -7.44
CA GLN A 273 -20.12 2.29 -7.02
C GLN A 273 -18.93 2.43 -6.08
N TYR A 274 -18.32 3.62 -6.00
CA TYR A 274 -17.21 3.95 -5.11
C TYR A 274 -17.56 5.07 -4.15
N LEU A 275 -16.92 5.01 -2.98
CA LEU A 275 -16.91 6.10 -2.01
C LEU A 275 -16.22 7.31 -2.63
N LYS A 276 -16.68 8.51 -2.27
CA LYS A 276 -16.33 9.74 -3.00
C LYS A 276 -14.88 10.18 -2.76
N THR A 277 -14.42 10.07 -1.53
CA THR A 277 -13.12 10.53 -1.04
C THR A 277 -12.22 9.37 -0.58
N ASP A 278 -12.62 8.15 -0.89
CA ASP A 278 -11.91 6.91 -0.59
C ASP A 278 -11.63 6.11 -1.88
N THR A 279 -10.62 5.23 -1.84
CA THR A 279 -10.19 4.36 -2.94
C THR A 279 -11.18 3.22 -3.18
N HIS A 280 -11.94 2.82 -2.16
CA HIS A 280 -12.73 1.60 -2.17
C HIS A 280 -14.17 1.80 -2.66
N TRP A 281 -14.79 0.67 -3.01
CA TRP A 281 -16.21 0.60 -3.38
C TRP A 281 -17.14 0.97 -2.21
N THR A 282 -18.39 1.30 -2.54
CA THR A 282 -19.45 1.44 -1.54
C THR A 282 -19.82 0.07 -0.92
N PRO A 283 -20.36 0.02 0.32
CA PRO A 283 -20.85 -1.22 0.92
C PRO A 283 -21.87 -1.95 0.03
N GLU A 284 -22.74 -1.20 -0.66
CA GLU A 284 -23.77 -1.76 -1.53
C GLU A 284 -23.18 -2.36 -2.82
N ALA A 285 -22.17 -1.71 -3.40
CA ALA A 285 -21.44 -2.26 -4.55
C ALA A 285 -20.67 -3.52 -4.17
N MET A 286 -19.99 -3.51 -3.02
CA MET A 286 -19.28 -4.67 -2.49
C MET A 286 -20.24 -5.86 -2.24
N ASP A 287 -21.37 -5.61 -1.56
CA ASP A 287 -22.35 -6.65 -1.25
C ASP A 287 -22.99 -7.22 -2.52
N PHE A 288 -23.27 -6.36 -3.51
CA PHE A 288 -23.71 -6.80 -4.83
C PHE A 288 -22.68 -7.76 -5.46
N VAL A 289 -21.40 -7.38 -5.50
CA VAL A 289 -20.34 -8.23 -6.06
C VAL A 289 -20.19 -9.55 -5.29
N ALA A 290 -20.31 -9.55 -3.97
CA ALA A 290 -20.28 -10.76 -3.16
C ALA A 290 -21.44 -11.71 -3.48
N ARG A 291 -22.64 -11.17 -3.74
CA ARG A 291 -23.82 -11.95 -4.16
C ARG A 291 -23.63 -12.57 -5.53
N GLU A 292 -23.11 -11.80 -6.48
CA GLU A 292 -22.88 -12.25 -7.85
C GLU A 292 -21.77 -13.32 -7.90
N LEU A 293 -20.72 -13.16 -7.09
CA LEU A 293 -19.69 -14.17 -6.92
C LEU A 293 -20.27 -15.46 -6.32
N SER A 294 -21.06 -15.37 -5.25
CA SER A 294 -21.77 -16.50 -4.67
C SER A 294 -22.61 -17.24 -5.72
N SER A 295 -23.38 -16.50 -6.51
CA SER A 295 -24.21 -17.04 -7.58
C SER A 295 -23.37 -17.75 -8.65
N MET A 296 -22.24 -17.16 -9.08
CA MET A 296 -21.32 -17.79 -10.02
C MET A 296 -20.74 -19.10 -9.46
N LEU A 297 -20.27 -19.10 -8.20
CA LEU A 297 -19.69 -20.28 -7.56
C LEU A 297 -20.68 -21.45 -7.49
N VAL A 298 -21.96 -21.16 -7.24
CA VAL A 298 -23.03 -22.17 -7.21
C VAL A 298 -23.40 -22.63 -8.62
N ASN A 299 -23.62 -21.70 -9.55
CA ASN A 299 -24.03 -22.01 -10.93
C ASN A 299 -22.97 -22.81 -11.70
N ASP A 300 -21.70 -22.52 -11.44
CA ASP A 300 -20.57 -23.22 -12.06
C ASP A 300 -20.25 -24.56 -11.37
N ASN A 301 -21.09 -25.00 -10.41
CA ASN A 301 -20.91 -26.21 -9.60
C ASN A 301 -19.55 -26.27 -8.88
N LEU A 302 -18.98 -25.12 -8.54
CA LEU A 302 -17.76 -25.06 -7.74
C LEU A 302 -18.07 -25.30 -6.26
N LEU A 303 -19.26 -24.87 -5.83
CA LEU A 303 -19.76 -25.00 -4.47
C LEU A 303 -21.26 -25.26 -4.46
N VAL A 304 -21.77 -25.69 -3.31
CA VAL A 304 -23.19 -25.70 -2.99
C VAL A 304 -23.44 -24.79 -1.79
N ASN A 305 -24.63 -24.21 -1.71
CA ASN A 305 -25.04 -23.43 -0.54
C ASN A 305 -24.82 -24.24 0.75
N GLY A 306 -24.25 -23.58 1.75
CA GLY A 306 -23.95 -24.20 3.04
C GLY A 306 -25.18 -24.27 3.94
N PRO A 307 -25.12 -25.09 5.01
CA PRO A 307 -26.18 -25.17 6.02
C PRO A 307 -26.07 -24.08 7.11
N THR A 308 -25.01 -23.25 7.09
CA THR A 308 -24.71 -22.32 8.19
C THR A 308 -25.50 -21.03 8.04
N VAL A 309 -26.29 -20.69 9.06
CA VAL A 309 -27.15 -19.50 9.01
C VAL A 309 -26.42 -18.25 9.49
N TYR A 310 -26.06 -17.36 8.57
CA TYR A 310 -25.53 -16.03 8.89
C TYR A 310 -26.63 -14.98 8.80
N PHE A 311 -26.59 -14.00 9.68
CA PHE A 311 -27.53 -12.87 9.69
C PHE A 311 -26.82 -11.52 9.64
N ARG A 312 -27.55 -10.50 9.19
CA ARG A 312 -27.03 -9.14 9.05
C ARG A 312 -27.71 -8.14 9.97
N LYS A 313 -26.98 -7.11 10.39
CA LYS A 313 -27.54 -5.90 11.02
C LYS A 313 -26.98 -4.66 10.34
N PRO A 314 -27.84 -3.71 9.94
CA PRO A 314 -27.39 -2.44 9.37
C PRO A 314 -26.76 -1.56 10.45
N VAL A 315 -25.66 -0.89 10.11
CA VAL A 315 -25.00 0.11 10.98
C VAL A 315 -24.57 1.29 10.11
N GLN A 316 -24.88 2.51 10.56
CA GLN A 316 -24.39 3.72 9.90
C GLN A 316 -23.00 4.08 10.43
N ILE A 317 -22.07 4.34 9.51
CA ILE A 317 -20.71 4.78 9.80
C ILE A 317 -20.41 6.01 8.92
N SER A 318 -19.72 6.98 9.50
CA SER A 318 -19.24 8.18 8.81
C SER A 318 -17.72 8.22 8.85
N ASN A 319 -17.10 8.56 7.72
CA ASN A 319 -15.66 8.70 7.62
C ASN A 319 -15.29 9.62 6.44
N LEU A 320 -14.11 10.24 6.50
CA LEU A 320 -13.59 11.15 5.47
C LEU A 320 -13.02 10.40 4.26
N GLY A 321 -12.56 9.16 4.42
CA GLY A 321 -11.97 8.35 3.34
C GLY A 321 -10.46 8.48 3.21
N ASP A 322 -9.82 7.42 2.72
CA ASP A 322 -8.36 7.30 2.67
C ASP A 322 -7.68 8.31 1.72
N ILE A 323 -8.23 8.60 0.55
CA ILE A 323 -7.64 9.54 -0.42
C ILE A 323 -7.62 10.96 0.16
N ALA A 324 -8.68 11.37 0.86
CA ALA A 324 -8.70 12.66 1.53
C ALA A 324 -7.62 12.76 2.62
N MET A 325 -7.38 11.67 3.36
CA MET A 325 -6.26 11.61 4.31
C MET A 325 -4.90 11.66 3.60
N MET A 326 -4.76 11.04 2.43
CA MET A 326 -3.53 11.07 1.63
C MET A 326 -3.17 12.47 1.11
N LEU A 327 -4.16 13.38 0.98
CA LEU A 327 -3.91 14.78 0.63
C LEU A 327 -3.15 15.54 1.73
N LYS A 328 -3.07 15.03 2.97
CA LYS A 328 -2.36 15.70 4.09
C LYS A 328 -2.80 17.15 4.31
N LEU A 329 -4.10 17.43 4.09
CA LEU A 329 -4.68 18.73 4.41
C LEU A 329 -4.72 18.94 5.93
N PRO A 330 -4.82 20.20 6.41
CA PRO A 330 -5.01 20.47 7.83
C PRO A 330 -6.28 19.80 8.35
N GLU A 331 -6.29 19.38 9.61
CA GLU A 331 -7.48 18.77 10.24
C GLU A 331 -8.71 19.68 10.22
N THR A 332 -8.50 21.00 10.14
CA THR A 332 -9.53 22.03 10.04
C THR A 332 -10.01 22.30 8.61
N GLN A 333 -9.56 21.52 7.62
CA GLN A 333 -9.99 21.66 6.23
C GLN A 333 -11.52 21.50 6.10
N GLN A 334 -12.11 22.26 5.19
CA GLN A 334 -13.56 22.20 4.89
C GLN A 334 -13.83 21.89 3.41
N ILE A 335 -12.81 21.43 2.67
CA ILE A 335 -12.90 21.13 1.24
C ILE A 335 -13.63 19.80 1.04
N PHE A 336 -13.27 18.80 1.86
CA PHE A 336 -13.82 17.45 1.80
C PHE A 336 -14.56 17.15 3.09
N HIS A 337 -15.72 16.52 2.98
CA HIS A 337 -16.60 16.20 4.10
C HIS A 337 -16.68 14.69 4.30
N GLU A 338 -16.99 14.29 5.52
CA GLU A 338 -17.28 12.89 5.82
C GLU A 338 -18.49 12.39 5.02
N GLU A 339 -18.39 11.17 4.52
CA GLU A 339 -19.46 10.45 3.87
C GLU A 339 -20.04 9.42 4.85
N THR A 340 -21.36 9.37 4.95
CA THR A 340 -22.08 8.41 5.81
C THR A 340 -22.66 7.29 4.96
N VAL A 341 -22.28 6.05 5.28
CA VAL A 341 -22.77 4.84 4.60
C VAL A 341 -23.41 3.87 5.58
N THR A 342 -24.22 2.95 5.07
CA THR A 342 -24.82 1.87 5.87
C THR A 342 -24.12 0.56 5.56
N ILE A 343 -23.28 0.08 6.48
CA ILE A 343 -22.67 -1.24 6.38
C ILE A 343 -23.61 -2.31 6.91
N GLN A 344 -23.48 -3.55 6.41
CA GLN A 344 -24.26 -4.69 6.86
C GLN A 344 -23.38 -5.65 7.67
N LYS A 345 -23.35 -5.48 8.99
CA LYS A 345 -22.55 -6.35 9.87
C LYS A 345 -23.07 -7.77 9.85
N VAL A 346 -22.21 -8.75 9.61
CA VAL A 346 -22.53 -10.17 9.54
C VAL A 346 -22.22 -10.84 10.87
N PHE A 347 -23.12 -11.73 11.29
CA PHE A 347 -23.03 -12.49 12.52
C PHE A 347 -23.25 -13.97 12.24
N GLN A 348 -22.58 -14.79 13.03
CA GLN A 348 -22.75 -16.23 13.11
C GLN A 348 -24.06 -16.61 13.83
N PRO A 349 -24.53 -17.87 13.74
CA PRO A 349 -25.77 -18.31 14.40
C PRO A 349 -25.83 -18.04 15.90
N ASP A 350 -24.69 -18.08 16.58
CA ASP A 350 -24.54 -17.82 18.02
C ASP A 350 -24.61 -16.32 18.39
N GLY A 351 -24.69 -15.45 17.38
CA GLY A 351 -24.74 -14.00 17.51
C GLY A 351 -23.42 -13.31 17.76
N ILE A 352 -22.30 -14.04 17.64
CA ILE A 352 -20.97 -13.46 17.60
C ILE A 352 -20.74 -12.84 16.21
N PRO A 353 -20.04 -11.70 16.09
CA PRO A 353 -19.63 -11.18 14.79
C PRO A 353 -18.90 -12.25 13.96
N TRP A 354 -19.01 -12.14 12.64
CA TRP A 354 -18.35 -13.07 11.73
C TRP A 354 -16.85 -13.18 12.02
N ILE A 355 -16.32 -14.41 11.94
CA ILE A 355 -14.89 -14.70 12.04
C ILE A 355 -14.47 -15.63 10.90
N SER A 356 -13.19 -15.58 10.54
CA SER A 356 -12.60 -16.49 9.56
C SER A 356 -12.54 -17.91 10.10
N GLU A 357 -12.91 -18.90 9.29
CA GLU A 357 -12.93 -20.31 9.68
C GLU A 357 -11.94 -21.14 8.86
N GLY A 358 -10.77 -21.43 9.44
CA GLY A 358 -9.67 -22.17 8.79
C GLY A 358 -10.05 -23.55 8.24
N GLY A 359 -11.08 -24.19 8.80
CA GLY A 359 -11.60 -25.47 8.34
C GLY A 359 -12.55 -25.41 7.14
N SER A 360 -12.89 -24.22 6.64
CA SER A 360 -13.76 -24.04 5.46
C SER A 360 -13.17 -24.73 4.22
N ASP A 361 -14.01 -25.11 3.26
CA ASP A 361 -13.59 -25.56 1.93
C ASP A 361 -13.36 -24.41 0.93
N ILE A 362 -13.44 -23.16 1.41
CA ILE A 362 -13.13 -21.94 0.67
C ILE A 362 -11.99 -21.21 1.38
N LEU A 363 -10.96 -20.84 0.64
CA LEU A 363 -9.93 -19.89 1.09
C LEU A 363 -9.99 -18.64 0.23
N PHE A 364 -10.19 -17.50 0.87
CA PHE A 364 -10.24 -16.19 0.23
C PHE A 364 -8.96 -15.42 0.54
N LEU A 365 -8.21 -15.09 -0.51
CA LEU A 365 -7.05 -14.23 -0.46
C LEU A 365 -7.47 -12.85 -0.97
N GLY A 366 -7.30 -11.79 -0.18
CA GLY A 366 -7.77 -10.46 -0.58
C GLY A 366 -6.94 -9.30 -0.02
N ASP A 367 -7.16 -8.13 -0.61
CA ASP A 367 -6.48 -6.89 -0.25
C ASP A 367 -7.38 -5.95 0.58
N SER A 368 -7.08 -4.65 0.58
CA SER A 368 -7.85 -3.64 1.29
C SER A 368 -9.30 -3.50 0.80
N PHE A 369 -9.62 -3.86 -0.46
CA PHE A 369 -11.00 -3.93 -0.97
C PHE A 369 -11.86 -4.93 -0.21
N SER A 370 -11.25 -6.02 0.24
CA SER A 370 -11.92 -7.01 1.06
C SER A 370 -12.01 -6.59 2.52
N ASN A 371 -10.99 -5.89 3.04
CA ASN A 371 -10.86 -5.51 4.44
C ASN A 371 -11.56 -4.19 4.84
N ILE A 372 -11.93 -3.32 3.89
CA ILE A 372 -12.38 -1.95 4.14
C ILE A 372 -13.50 -1.85 5.19
N PHE A 373 -14.47 -2.78 5.19
CA PHE A 373 -15.56 -2.84 6.17
C PHE A 373 -15.40 -3.97 7.20
N SER A 374 -14.30 -4.72 7.16
CA SER A 374 -13.95 -5.79 8.12
C SER A 374 -13.12 -5.25 9.28
N LEU A 375 -12.20 -4.33 8.99
CA LEU A 375 -11.18 -3.87 9.91
C LEU A 375 -11.50 -2.43 10.39
N GLY A 376 -11.86 -2.28 11.67
CA GLY A 376 -12.25 -0.99 12.25
C GLY A 376 -11.20 0.13 12.10
N GLN A 377 -9.94 -0.23 11.93
CA GLN A 377 -8.82 0.71 11.68
C GLN A 377 -8.91 1.42 10.34
N MET A 378 -9.63 0.84 9.38
CA MET A 378 -9.94 1.50 8.10
C MET A 378 -10.99 2.61 8.28
N GLY A 379 -11.62 2.69 9.45
CA GLY A 379 -12.58 3.72 9.84
C GLY A 379 -13.99 3.54 9.28
N TRP A 380 -14.23 2.47 8.51
CA TRP A 380 -15.54 2.19 7.90
C TRP A 380 -16.32 1.08 8.61
N GLY A 381 -15.93 0.74 9.84
CA GLY A 381 -16.61 -0.25 10.68
C GLY A 381 -15.94 -1.63 10.66
N GLU A 382 -16.68 -2.64 11.14
CA GLU A 382 -16.16 -3.98 11.43
C GLU A 382 -17.18 -5.06 11.08
N SER A 383 -16.68 -6.24 10.72
CA SER A 383 -17.47 -7.45 10.42
C SER A 383 -18.50 -7.26 9.29
N ALA A 384 -18.20 -6.43 8.31
CA ALA A 384 -19.08 -6.16 7.19
C ALA A 384 -18.37 -6.17 5.83
N GLY A 385 -17.12 -6.63 5.75
CA GLY A 385 -16.34 -6.66 4.50
C GLY A 385 -16.70 -7.81 3.57
N PHE A 386 -15.86 -8.02 2.57
CA PHE A 386 -16.23 -8.83 1.41
C PHE A 386 -16.42 -10.31 1.77
N ALA A 387 -15.49 -10.88 2.55
CA ALA A 387 -15.55 -12.28 2.96
C ALA A 387 -16.76 -12.58 3.87
N GLU A 388 -17.14 -11.61 4.70
CA GLU A 388 -18.34 -11.65 5.53
C GLU A 388 -19.61 -11.69 4.67
N GLN A 389 -19.73 -10.79 3.69
CA GLN A 389 -20.89 -10.79 2.80
C GLN A 389 -20.93 -12.04 1.93
N LEU A 390 -19.77 -12.54 1.50
CA LEU A 390 -19.67 -13.79 0.74
C LEU A 390 -20.17 -14.98 1.58
N SER A 391 -19.75 -15.06 2.85
CA SER A 391 -20.23 -16.08 3.79
C SER A 391 -21.73 -16.00 4.00
N PHE A 392 -22.28 -14.79 4.09
CA PHE A 392 -23.72 -14.60 4.15
C PHE A 392 -24.42 -15.06 2.87
N HIS A 393 -23.96 -14.68 1.68
CA HIS A 393 -24.66 -15.05 0.44
C HIS A 393 -24.55 -16.55 0.14
N LEU A 394 -23.47 -17.21 0.57
CA LEU A 394 -23.31 -18.66 0.46
C LEU A 394 -23.96 -19.43 1.62
N GLN A 395 -24.33 -18.74 2.69
CA GLN A 395 -24.72 -19.33 3.99
C GLN A 395 -23.70 -20.41 4.42
N ARG A 396 -22.41 -20.04 4.34
CA ARG A 396 -21.28 -20.96 4.46
C ARG A 396 -20.04 -20.27 5.05
N PRO A 397 -19.25 -20.96 5.89
CA PRO A 397 -17.97 -20.44 6.37
C PRO A 397 -16.99 -20.15 5.24
N VAL A 398 -16.13 -19.15 5.43
CA VAL A 398 -15.02 -18.80 4.53
C VAL A 398 -13.75 -18.66 5.37
N ASP A 399 -12.66 -19.31 4.95
CA ASP A 399 -11.32 -19.01 5.47
C ASP A 399 -10.75 -17.82 4.71
N THR A 400 -9.97 -16.98 5.39
CA THR A 400 -9.43 -15.76 4.83
C THR A 400 -7.96 -15.59 5.17
N ILE A 401 -7.20 -15.05 4.20
CA ILE A 401 -5.89 -14.43 4.41
C ILE A 401 -5.96 -13.06 3.75
N LEU A 402 -6.10 -12.03 4.59
CA LEU A 402 -6.32 -10.66 4.12
C LEU A 402 -5.11 -9.81 4.47
N ARG A 403 -4.60 -9.04 3.50
CA ARG A 403 -3.49 -8.12 3.72
C ARG A 403 -3.74 -6.82 2.97
N ASN A 404 -3.76 -5.72 3.70
CA ASN A 404 -3.84 -4.40 3.08
C ASN A 404 -2.55 -4.15 2.29
N ASP A 405 -2.70 -3.71 1.05
CA ASP A 405 -1.61 -3.43 0.10
C ASP A 405 -0.90 -4.68 -0.46
N ALA A 406 -0.18 -4.52 -1.56
CA ALA A 406 0.58 -5.57 -2.25
C ALA A 406 -0.25 -6.82 -2.64
N GLY A 407 -1.47 -6.61 -3.15
CA GLY A 407 -2.41 -7.66 -3.55
C GLY A 407 -1.86 -8.66 -4.58
N SER A 408 -0.83 -8.26 -5.35
CA SER A 408 -0.15 -9.13 -6.31
C SER A 408 0.61 -10.32 -5.69
N CYS A 409 1.02 -10.24 -4.41
CA CYS A 409 1.89 -11.26 -3.80
C CYS A 409 1.68 -11.52 -2.31
N ALA A 410 1.30 -10.53 -1.50
CA ALA A 410 1.45 -10.62 -0.05
C ALA A 410 0.64 -11.77 0.57
N THR A 411 -0.62 -11.96 0.17
CA THR A 411 -1.48 -13.04 0.68
C THR A 411 -0.99 -14.44 0.27
N ARG A 412 -0.40 -14.57 -0.92
CA ARG A 412 0.26 -15.80 -1.37
C ARG A 412 1.54 -16.09 -0.59
N GLU A 413 2.31 -15.06 -0.26
CA GLU A 413 3.52 -15.21 0.58
C GLU A 413 3.15 -15.64 2.00
N LEU A 414 2.08 -15.08 2.58
CA LEU A 414 1.55 -15.53 3.86
C LEU A 414 1.10 -16.99 3.81
N LEU A 415 0.35 -17.38 2.77
CA LEU A 415 -0.05 -18.78 2.57
C LEU A 415 1.15 -19.71 2.42
N SER A 416 2.13 -19.37 1.58
CA SER A 416 3.36 -20.14 1.40
C SER A 416 4.16 -20.26 2.70
N THR A 417 4.17 -19.20 3.50
CA THR A 417 4.83 -19.21 4.81
C THR A 417 4.17 -20.25 5.72
N GLU A 418 2.84 -20.23 5.88
CA GLU A 418 2.13 -21.24 6.68
C GLU A 418 2.37 -22.68 6.17
N LEU A 419 2.34 -22.90 4.85
CA LEU A 419 2.65 -24.20 4.26
C LEU A 419 4.07 -24.66 4.60
N LYS A 420 5.06 -23.76 4.53
CA LYS A 420 6.45 -24.07 4.90
C LYS A 420 6.62 -24.38 6.38
N LYS A 421 5.77 -23.86 7.26
CA LYS A 421 5.73 -24.21 8.69
C LYS A 421 5.16 -25.62 8.95
N GLY A 422 4.60 -26.26 7.93
CA GLY A 422 3.87 -27.53 8.06
C GLY A 422 2.39 -27.35 8.36
N HIS A 423 1.90 -26.11 8.45
CA HIS A 423 0.48 -25.81 8.60
C HIS A 423 -0.19 -25.84 7.22
N ASP A 424 -0.75 -26.98 6.86
CA ASP A 424 -1.41 -27.13 5.56
C ASP A 424 -2.79 -26.46 5.52
N ARG A 425 -2.80 -25.12 5.36
CA ARG A 425 -4.01 -24.30 5.22
C ARG A 425 -4.78 -24.55 3.91
N LEU A 426 -4.19 -25.28 2.97
CA LEU A 426 -4.86 -25.74 1.75
C LEU A 426 -5.62 -27.07 1.94
N THR A 427 -5.42 -27.75 3.07
CA THR A 427 -6.14 -28.99 3.40
C THR A 427 -7.65 -28.74 3.42
N GLY A 428 -8.39 -29.64 2.74
CA GLY A 428 -9.85 -29.61 2.68
C GLY A 428 -10.44 -28.49 1.81
N LYS A 429 -9.61 -27.60 1.25
CA LYS A 429 -10.07 -26.54 0.34
C LYS A 429 -10.51 -27.14 -0.99
N LYS A 430 -11.59 -26.62 -1.56
CA LYS A 430 -12.07 -26.90 -2.92
C LYS A 430 -11.86 -25.71 -3.85
N VAL A 431 -12.03 -24.50 -3.31
CA VAL A 431 -11.91 -23.26 -4.06
C VAL A 431 -10.99 -22.31 -3.31
N VAL A 432 -10.04 -21.73 -4.04
CA VAL A 432 -9.29 -20.55 -3.61
C VAL A 432 -9.75 -19.38 -4.46
N ILE A 433 -10.22 -18.32 -3.82
CA ILE A 433 -10.57 -17.05 -4.46
C ILE A 433 -9.41 -16.10 -4.21
N TRP A 434 -8.87 -15.51 -5.27
CA TRP A 434 -7.79 -14.54 -5.16
C TRP A 434 -8.22 -13.18 -5.71
N GLU A 435 -8.55 -12.31 -4.77
CA GLU A 435 -8.95 -10.93 -4.96
C GLU A 435 -7.75 -9.98 -4.90
N PHE A 436 -7.73 -9.02 -5.83
CA PHE A 436 -6.80 -7.89 -5.84
C PHE A 436 -7.33 -6.77 -6.73
N ALA A 437 -6.93 -5.53 -6.44
CA ALA A 437 -7.24 -4.39 -7.29
C ALA A 437 -6.57 -4.46 -8.68
N ASN A 438 -7.29 -4.09 -9.74
CA ASN A 438 -6.83 -4.13 -11.14
C ASN A 438 -5.48 -3.43 -11.36
N ARG A 439 -5.20 -2.34 -10.62
CA ARG A 439 -3.92 -1.62 -10.66
C ARG A 439 -2.71 -2.53 -10.41
N GLU A 440 -2.85 -3.59 -9.63
CA GLU A 440 -1.77 -4.54 -9.33
C GLU A 440 -1.23 -5.20 -10.61
N LEU A 441 -2.05 -5.36 -11.66
CA LEU A 441 -1.60 -5.88 -12.95
C LEU A 441 -0.56 -4.97 -13.62
N ALA A 442 -0.62 -3.65 -13.38
CA ALA A 442 0.29 -2.67 -13.96
C ALA A 442 1.40 -2.21 -13.03
N CYS A 443 1.21 -2.19 -11.71
CA CYS A 443 2.23 -1.72 -10.75
C CYS A 443 2.74 -2.78 -9.79
N GLY A 444 1.97 -3.86 -9.56
CA GLY A 444 2.26 -4.90 -8.56
C GLY A 444 3.44 -5.78 -8.91
N ASP A 445 4.03 -6.38 -7.88
CA ASP A 445 5.15 -7.30 -8.00
C ASP A 445 4.65 -8.76 -8.03
N TRP A 446 4.73 -9.39 -9.19
CA TRP A 446 4.19 -10.72 -9.45
C TRP A 446 5.25 -11.80 -9.23
N ARG A 447 5.86 -11.78 -8.04
CA ARG A 447 6.82 -12.81 -7.63
C ARG A 447 6.20 -14.19 -7.68
N ILE A 448 6.98 -15.14 -8.20
CA ILE A 448 6.63 -16.56 -8.17
C ILE A 448 6.84 -17.06 -6.75
N VAL A 449 5.81 -17.69 -6.19
CA VAL A 449 5.80 -18.21 -4.83
C VAL A 449 5.45 -19.68 -4.89
N GLU A 450 6.32 -20.52 -4.32
CA GLU A 450 6.11 -21.96 -4.22
C GLU A 450 5.22 -22.30 -3.00
N MET A 451 4.30 -23.25 -3.19
CA MET A 451 3.28 -23.71 -2.24
C MET A 451 3.64 -25.12 -1.71
N ASP A 452 4.92 -25.28 -1.37
CA ASP A 452 5.48 -26.52 -0.85
C ASP A 452 5.11 -26.68 0.62
N LEU A 453 4.59 -27.87 0.98
CA LEU A 453 4.34 -28.23 2.36
C LEU A 453 5.66 -28.61 3.04
N GLY A 454 6.03 -27.85 4.06
CA GLY A 454 7.15 -28.16 4.94
C GLY A 454 6.81 -29.27 5.93
N LYS A 455 7.81 -29.72 6.69
CA LYS A 455 7.58 -30.60 7.83
C LYS A 455 7.23 -29.73 9.04
N GLU A 456 6.18 -30.10 9.75
CA GLU A 456 5.89 -29.56 11.08
C GLU A 456 7.13 -29.82 11.95
N ARG A 457 7.82 -28.74 12.34
CA ARG A 457 8.96 -28.82 13.24
C ARG A 457 8.42 -28.84 14.66
N GLN A 458 8.96 -29.73 15.50
CA GLN A 458 8.83 -29.52 16.95
C GLN A 458 9.50 -28.19 17.25
N ALA A 459 8.71 -27.22 17.71
CA ALA A 459 9.18 -25.85 17.89
C ALA A 459 10.28 -25.81 18.96
N ASP A 460 11.46 -25.32 18.59
CA ASP A 460 12.48 -24.84 19.55
C ASP A 460 11.98 -23.57 20.30
N PHE A 461 10.83 -23.07 19.87
CA PHE A 461 10.16 -21.85 20.30
C PHE A 461 8.89 -22.16 21.09
N LEU A 462 8.63 -21.38 22.14
CA LEU A 462 7.40 -21.45 22.90
C LEU A 462 6.21 -21.09 22.00
N SER A 463 5.34 -22.06 21.75
CA SER A 463 3.99 -21.87 21.20
C SER A 463 2.96 -22.25 22.25
N LEU A 464 1.83 -21.54 22.30
CA LEU A 464 0.75 -21.76 23.26
C LEU A 464 -0.47 -22.36 22.54
N GLU A 465 -1.04 -23.41 23.12
CA GLU A 465 -2.30 -23.97 22.64
C GLU A 465 -3.47 -23.00 22.86
N SER A 466 -4.51 -23.11 22.06
CA SER A 466 -5.72 -22.27 22.16
C SER A 466 -6.30 -22.31 23.58
N GLY A 467 -6.64 -21.14 24.13
CA GLY A 467 -7.12 -20.95 25.49
C GLY A 467 -6.03 -20.84 26.57
N GLN A 468 -4.76 -21.07 26.23
CA GLN A 468 -3.63 -20.92 27.17
C GLN A 468 -3.13 -19.47 27.22
N ASN A 469 -2.71 -19.06 28.42
CA ASN A 469 -1.92 -17.86 28.61
C ASN A 469 -0.80 -18.11 29.62
N LEU A 470 0.32 -17.41 29.44
CA LEU A 470 1.50 -17.57 30.27
C LEU A 470 2.15 -16.21 30.54
N VAL A 471 2.47 -15.91 31.78
CA VAL A 471 3.29 -14.74 32.13
C VAL A 471 4.74 -15.16 32.21
N ILE A 472 5.60 -14.50 31.44
CA ILE A 472 7.03 -14.76 31.39
C ILE A 472 7.82 -13.46 31.62
N THR A 473 9.07 -13.63 32.05
CA THR A 473 10.11 -12.60 31.92
C THR A 473 11.11 -13.08 30.89
N ALA A 474 11.51 -12.23 29.95
CA ALA A 474 12.42 -12.61 28.87
C ALA A 474 13.31 -11.44 28.44
N THR A 475 14.41 -11.75 27.76
CA THR A 475 15.29 -10.77 27.13
C THR A 475 14.95 -10.65 25.65
N VAL A 476 14.79 -9.42 25.16
CA VAL A 476 14.53 -9.16 23.74
C VAL A 476 15.81 -9.33 22.94
N MET A 477 15.88 -10.35 22.10
CA MET A 477 17.02 -10.61 21.21
C MET A 477 16.95 -9.78 19.93
N GLU A 478 15.77 -9.72 19.33
CA GLU A 478 15.53 -8.96 18.11
C GLU A 478 14.13 -8.34 18.18
N ILE A 479 13.98 -7.14 17.64
CA ILE A 479 12.68 -6.50 17.46
C ILE A 479 12.68 -5.80 16.11
N ALA A 480 11.60 -5.97 15.36
CA ALA A 480 11.45 -5.32 14.07
C ALA A 480 11.32 -3.80 14.23
N SER A 481 11.58 -3.05 13.15
CA SER A 481 11.46 -1.59 13.16
C SER A 481 10.01 -1.16 13.40
N VAL A 482 9.80 -0.27 14.37
CA VAL A 482 8.50 0.37 14.63
C VAL A 482 8.41 1.67 13.84
N PRO A 483 7.38 1.85 12.99
CA PRO A 483 7.19 3.10 12.25
C PRO A 483 6.87 4.25 13.21
N ARG A 484 7.28 5.47 12.86
CA ARG A 484 6.92 6.67 13.62
C ARG A 484 5.44 7.02 13.39
N PRO A 485 4.70 7.54 14.38
CA PRO A 485 3.31 7.88 14.16
C PRO A 485 3.15 8.97 13.11
N GLY A 486 2.11 8.84 12.28
CA GLY A 486 1.87 9.74 11.15
C GLY A 486 2.81 9.55 9.95
N THR A 487 3.78 8.62 9.99
CA THR A 487 4.66 8.32 8.84
C THR A 487 4.17 7.18 7.97
N VAL A 488 3.25 6.36 8.49
CA VAL A 488 2.56 5.28 7.77
C VAL A 488 1.06 5.61 7.72
N PRO A 489 0.32 5.17 6.68
CA PRO A 489 -1.08 5.53 6.52
C PRO A 489 -2.00 4.88 7.58
N TYR A 490 -1.50 3.89 8.31
CA TYR A 490 -2.25 3.13 9.30
C TYR A 490 -2.04 3.69 10.70
N LYS A 491 -3.15 3.88 11.44
CA LYS A 491 -3.13 4.41 12.82
C LYS A 491 -2.60 3.41 13.85
N ASP A 492 -2.68 2.12 13.54
CA ASP A 492 -2.27 1.03 14.42
C ASP A 492 -1.15 0.21 13.75
N HIS A 493 -0.28 -0.38 14.56
CA HIS A 493 0.82 -1.21 14.08
C HIS A 493 1.19 -2.30 15.08
N VAL A 494 1.47 -3.50 14.57
CA VAL A 494 2.00 -4.65 15.33
C VAL A 494 3.47 -4.85 15.00
N VAL A 495 4.29 -5.07 16.02
CA VAL A 495 5.72 -5.38 15.84
C VAL A 495 5.98 -6.82 16.25
N SER A 496 6.79 -7.52 15.46
CA SER A 496 7.34 -8.81 15.85
C SER A 496 8.62 -8.65 16.67
N MET A 497 8.78 -9.49 17.68
CA MET A 497 9.97 -9.53 18.52
C MET A 497 10.35 -10.97 18.88
N LEU A 498 11.64 -11.22 18.86
CA LEU A 498 12.25 -12.47 19.28
C LEU A 498 12.67 -12.36 20.74
N LEU A 499 12.13 -13.24 21.57
CA LEU A 499 12.46 -13.36 22.99
C LEU A 499 13.38 -14.56 23.22
N ASP A 500 14.28 -14.42 24.20
CA ASP A 500 15.16 -15.47 24.72
C ASP A 500 15.27 -15.34 26.25
N ASP A 501 15.97 -16.28 26.90
CA ASP A 501 16.12 -16.34 28.37
C ASP A 501 14.75 -16.31 29.08
N LEU A 502 13.83 -17.14 28.58
CA LEU A 502 12.46 -17.27 29.09
C LEU A 502 12.45 -17.78 30.54
N SER A 503 11.90 -16.96 31.43
CA SER A 503 11.62 -17.32 32.82
C SER A 503 10.27 -18.06 32.86
N SER A 504 10.24 -19.33 32.43
CA SER A 504 9.01 -20.15 32.37
C SER A 504 9.01 -21.25 33.45
N PRO A 505 7.88 -21.50 34.14
CA PRO A 505 7.68 -22.71 34.94
C PRO A 505 7.46 -23.97 34.08
N ALA A 506 7.13 -23.83 32.80
CA ALA A 506 7.01 -24.91 31.83
C ALA A 506 8.31 -25.02 31.03
N GLY A 507 9.23 -25.86 31.50
CA GLY A 507 10.49 -26.12 30.83
C GLY A 507 10.30 -26.87 29.52
N ALA A 508 10.70 -26.26 28.40
CA ALA A 508 11.11 -26.94 27.16
C ALA A 508 11.79 -25.95 26.19
N ASN A 509 11.21 -24.76 26.00
CA ASN A 509 11.62 -23.86 24.91
C ASN A 509 12.32 -22.61 25.46
N ARG A 510 13.45 -22.23 24.84
CA ARG A 510 14.30 -21.10 25.28
C ARG A 510 13.95 -19.78 24.61
N GLN A 511 13.28 -19.83 23.46
CA GLN A 511 12.94 -18.67 22.66
C GLN A 511 11.44 -18.58 22.39
N ALA A 512 10.94 -17.38 22.11
CA ALA A 512 9.55 -17.16 21.72
C ALA A 512 9.48 -16.05 20.67
N LEU A 513 8.76 -16.30 19.58
CA LEU A 513 8.36 -15.23 18.67
C LEU A 513 7.10 -14.59 19.25
N VAL A 514 7.08 -13.27 19.40
CA VAL A 514 5.95 -12.56 20.00
C VAL A 514 5.52 -11.39 19.12
N TYR A 515 4.22 -11.24 18.94
CA TYR A 515 3.58 -10.09 18.33
C TYR A 515 3.00 -9.18 19.41
N VAL A 516 3.30 -7.89 19.32
CA VAL A 516 2.84 -6.88 20.29
C VAL A 516 2.38 -5.63 19.55
N VAL A 517 1.30 -5.00 20.02
CA VAL A 517 0.88 -3.69 19.50
C VAL A 517 1.94 -2.65 19.83
N SER A 518 2.60 -2.07 18.82
CA SER A 518 3.60 -1.02 18.98
C SER A 518 3.03 0.38 18.75
N MET A 519 1.90 0.50 18.05
CA MET A 519 1.23 1.77 17.83
C MET A 519 -0.28 1.57 17.85
N LYS A 520 -0.99 2.50 18.47
CA LYS A 520 -2.45 2.54 18.50
C LYS A 520 -2.92 3.99 18.35
N ASN A 521 -3.85 4.25 17.44
CA ASN A 521 -4.40 5.58 17.17
C ASN A 521 -3.33 6.65 16.88
N ASN A 522 -2.31 6.32 16.09
CA ASN A 522 -1.14 7.18 15.84
C ASN A 522 -0.40 7.60 17.12
N CYS A 523 -0.45 6.77 18.16
CA CYS A 523 0.33 6.94 19.38
C CYS A 523 1.15 5.67 19.62
N TRP A 524 2.45 5.84 19.85
CA TRP A 524 3.30 4.72 20.26
C TRP A 524 2.84 4.14 21.60
N THR A 525 2.79 2.82 21.67
CA THR A 525 2.65 2.10 22.92
C THR A 525 4.02 1.92 23.58
N ASP A 526 4.06 1.34 24.78
CA ASP A 526 5.34 1.05 25.44
C ASP A 526 6.19 0.02 24.68
N ALA A 527 5.56 -0.83 23.85
CA ALA A 527 6.30 -1.76 23.00
C ALA A 527 7.19 -1.05 21.98
N ALA A 528 6.85 0.18 21.56
CA ALA A 528 7.69 0.98 20.67
C ALA A 528 9.01 1.46 21.31
N LYS A 529 9.08 1.47 22.65
CA LYS A 529 10.27 1.89 23.40
C LYS A 529 11.23 0.74 23.66
N ILE A 530 10.79 -0.50 23.45
CA ILE A 530 11.56 -1.72 23.68
C ILE A 530 12.74 -1.78 22.70
N LYS A 531 13.90 -2.16 23.22
CA LYS A 531 15.13 -2.36 22.44
C LYS A 531 15.66 -3.77 22.63
N THR A 532 16.44 -4.23 21.67
CA THR A 532 17.33 -5.38 21.83
C THR A 532 18.14 -5.26 23.13
N GLY A 533 18.20 -6.34 23.89
CA GLY A 533 18.83 -6.44 25.20
C GLY A 533 17.96 -6.02 26.38
N ASN A 534 16.76 -5.48 26.18
CA ASN A 534 15.85 -5.18 27.28
C ASN A 534 15.28 -6.47 27.89
N ARG A 535 15.26 -6.54 29.23
CA ARG A 535 14.54 -7.58 29.96
C ARG A 535 13.12 -7.08 30.23
N ILE A 536 12.12 -7.82 29.78
CA ILE A 536 10.71 -7.43 29.85
C ILE A 536 9.87 -8.50 30.52
N LYS A 537 8.73 -8.09 31.07
CA LYS A 537 7.68 -8.98 31.57
C LYS A 537 6.50 -8.90 30.61
N VAL A 538 6.07 -10.04 30.09
CA VAL A 538 5.02 -10.10 29.07
C VAL A 538 4.07 -11.25 29.38
N LYS A 539 2.77 -10.99 29.20
CA LYS A 539 1.74 -12.02 29.21
C LYS A 539 1.52 -12.48 27.77
N LEU A 540 1.75 -13.76 27.54
CA LEU A 540 1.58 -14.42 26.27
C LEU A 540 0.21 -15.09 26.18
N TYR A 541 -0.39 -15.06 25.00
CA TYR A 541 -1.59 -15.78 24.61
C TYR A 541 -1.30 -16.54 23.31
N SER A 542 -2.07 -17.60 23.03
CA SER A 542 -2.01 -18.27 21.73
C SER A 542 -2.35 -17.28 20.61
N TRP A 543 -1.56 -17.26 19.53
CA TRP A 543 -1.88 -16.43 18.38
C TRP A 543 -3.20 -16.85 17.74
N ARG A 544 -3.53 -18.15 17.74
CA ARG A 544 -4.80 -18.68 17.20
C ARG A 544 -6.03 -18.04 17.82
N ASP A 545 -5.96 -17.68 19.10
CA ASP A 545 -7.08 -17.07 19.83
C ASP A 545 -7.35 -15.63 19.42
N VAL A 546 -6.32 -14.94 18.90
CA VAL A 546 -6.37 -13.50 18.62
C VAL A 546 -6.10 -13.14 17.17
N GLU A 547 -5.76 -14.12 16.32
CA GLU A 547 -5.45 -13.97 14.90
C GLU A 547 -6.57 -13.20 14.18
N ASN A 548 -7.82 -13.57 14.41
CA ASN A 548 -8.99 -12.91 13.80
C ASN A 548 -9.08 -11.41 14.11
N LYS A 549 -8.52 -10.97 15.24
CA LYS A 549 -8.57 -9.57 15.67
C LYS A 549 -7.37 -8.75 15.17
N PHE A 550 -6.19 -9.36 15.10
CA PHE A 550 -4.94 -8.63 14.91
C PHE A 550 -4.20 -8.98 13.61
N SER A 551 -4.57 -10.05 12.89
CA SER A 551 -3.90 -10.45 11.63
C SER A 551 -4.01 -9.41 10.52
N GLY A 552 -5.13 -8.68 10.47
CA GLY A 552 -5.37 -7.61 9.49
C GLY A 552 -4.59 -6.32 9.75
N ILE A 553 -3.93 -6.18 10.92
CA ILE A 553 -3.16 -4.97 11.25
C ILE A 553 -1.83 -5.00 10.51
N ASN A 554 -1.39 -3.83 10.03
CA ASN A 554 -0.07 -3.72 9.43
C ASN A 554 1.02 -4.10 10.45
N ARG A 555 2.01 -4.87 9.99
CA ARG A 555 3.04 -5.43 10.86
C ARG A 555 4.43 -5.42 10.23
N SER A 556 5.42 -5.15 11.07
CA SER A 556 6.85 -5.32 10.78
C SER A 556 7.34 -6.66 11.31
N GLU A 557 8.00 -7.43 10.46
CA GLU A 557 8.58 -8.74 10.79
C GLU A 557 10.10 -8.63 11.06
N ILE A 558 10.60 -9.48 11.95
CA ILE A 558 12.04 -9.66 12.20
C ILE A 558 12.71 -10.33 11.00
N LYS A 559 14.02 -10.14 10.84
CA LYS A 559 14.76 -10.67 9.69
C LYS A 559 15.28 -12.09 9.92
N ASN A 560 15.22 -12.58 11.15
CA ASN A 560 15.67 -13.93 11.49
C ASN A 560 14.78 -14.98 10.80
N GLU A 561 15.33 -15.62 9.76
CA GLU A 561 14.61 -16.61 8.96
C GLU A 561 14.17 -17.85 9.76
N ALA A 562 14.92 -18.22 10.81
CA ALA A 562 14.54 -19.34 11.66
C ALA A 562 13.32 -18.97 12.52
N ALA A 563 13.35 -17.80 13.17
CA ALA A 563 12.25 -17.33 14.00
C ALA A 563 11.01 -16.91 13.19
N ALA A 564 11.18 -16.38 11.98
CA ALA A 564 10.06 -16.00 11.09
C ALA A 564 9.18 -17.21 10.68
N LEU A 565 9.72 -18.42 10.77
CA LEU A 565 9.02 -19.67 10.50
C LEU A 565 8.30 -20.24 11.73
N GLU A 566 8.36 -19.60 12.89
CA GLU A 566 7.74 -20.11 14.11
C GLU A 566 6.30 -19.58 14.28
N GLU A 567 5.48 -20.27 15.06
CA GLU A 567 4.16 -19.77 15.45
C GLU A 567 4.33 -18.68 16.51
N PRO A 568 3.88 -17.44 16.26
CA PRO A 568 4.02 -16.36 17.23
C PRO A 568 3.10 -16.58 18.42
N CYS A 569 3.47 -16.05 19.58
CA CYS A 569 2.55 -15.75 20.67
C CYS A 569 2.06 -14.31 20.56
N TRP A 570 0.86 -14.02 21.07
CA TRP A 570 0.43 -12.64 21.29
C TRP A 570 0.88 -12.13 22.64
N GLY A 571 1.54 -10.98 22.69
CA GLY A 571 2.11 -10.42 23.91
C GLY A 571 1.40 -9.16 24.40
N GLU A 572 1.10 -9.12 25.69
CA GLU A 572 0.71 -7.92 26.43
C GLU A 572 1.81 -7.58 27.46
N ILE A 573 2.45 -6.42 27.30
CA ILE A 573 3.53 -5.99 28.21
C ILE A 573 2.94 -5.70 29.59
N ILE A 574 3.54 -6.29 30.64
CA ILE A 574 3.16 -6.06 32.03
C ILE A 574 4.15 -5.08 32.65
N HIS A 575 3.65 -4.03 33.27
CA HIS A 575 4.45 -3.11 34.07
C HIS A 575 4.51 -3.59 35.53
N GLU A 576 5.71 -3.63 36.10
CA GLU A 576 5.86 -3.57 37.55
C GLU A 576 5.68 -2.10 37.96
N LYS A 577 4.77 -1.87 38.91
CA LYS A 577 4.46 -0.54 39.45
C LYS A 577 5.61 -0.02 40.30
#